data_AF-A0A3C0GPV5-F1
#
_entry.id   AF-A0A3C0GPV5-F1
#
_cell.length_a   1.000
_cell.length_b   1.000
_cell.length_c   1.000
_cell.angle_alpha   90.00
_cell.angle_beta   90.00
_cell.angle_gamma   90.00
#
_symmetry.space_group_name_H-M   'P 1'
#
loop_
_entity.id
_entity.type
_entity.pdbx_description
1 polymer ?
#
loop_
_entity_poly.entity_id
_entity_poly.type
_entity_poly.pdbx_seq_one_letter_code
_entity_poly.pdbx_strand_id
1 'polypeptide(L)'
;MDSAKLGQFVSEKWDNEIVPQLVDYIRIPNKSPMFDADWVANGYMDQAVTLMETWARAQNLPGLTVEVVRLEGRTPLILLEIPATGAETGEDTILLYGHLDKQPEM
;
A
#
# COMPACT_ATOMS: atom_id res chain seq x y z
N MET A 1 -0.06 -16.03 21.93
CA MET A 1 -0.86 -15.25 20.95
C MET A 1 -2.27 -15.83 20.94
N ASP A 2 -3.31 -14.99 21.00
CA ASP A 2 -4.71 -15.42 21.01
C ASP A 2 -5.30 -15.31 19.60
N SER A 3 -5.45 -16.45 18.93
CA SER A 3 -5.88 -16.50 17.52
C SER A 3 -7.31 -16.02 17.32
N ALA A 4 -8.19 -16.17 18.31
CA ALA A 4 -9.58 -15.72 18.21
C ALA A 4 -9.66 -14.19 18.22
N LYS A 5 -8.92 -13.55 19.13
CA LYS A 5 -8.81 -12.09 19.18
C LYS A 5 -8.16 -11.52 17.92
N LEU A 6 -7.12 -12.17 17.41
CA LEU A 6 -6.48 -11.77 16.16
C LEU A 6 -7.46 -11.83 14.98
N GLY A 7 -8.22 -12.92 14.87
CA GLY A 7 -9.24 -13.07 13.83
C GLY A 7 -10.30 -11.98 13.89
N GLN A 8 -10.82 -11.68 15.08
CA GLN A 8 -11.80 -10.61 15.26
C GLN A 8 -11.24 -9.24 14.84
N PHE A 9 -10.03 -8.89 15.31
CA PHE A 9 -9.38 -7.64 14.95
C PHE A 9 -9.20 -7.49 13.44
N VAL A 10 -8.72 -8.54 12.76
CA VAL A 10 -8.53 -8.53 11.30
C VAL A 10 -9.86 -8.35 10.57
N SER A 11 -10.91 -9.06 10.98
CA SER A 11 -12.24 -8.94 10.35
C SER A 11 -12.81 -7.52 10.50
N GLU A 12 -12.76 -6.95 11.71
CA GLU A 12 -13.24 -5.58 11.96
C GLU A 12 -12.43 -4.54 11.15
N LYS A 13 -11.12 -4.72 11.03
CA LYS A 13 -10.25 -3.85 10.23
C LYS A 13 -10.60 -3.95 8.74
N TRP A 14 -10.89 -5.16 8.26
CA TRP A 14 -11.30 -5.38 6.88
C TRP A 14 -12.59 -4.61 6.56
N ASP A 15 -13.65 -4.86 7.34
CA ASP A 15 -14.97 -4.30 7.08
C ASP A 15 -14.99 -2.77 7.20
N ASN A 16 -14.32 -2.23 8.22
CA ASN A 16 -14.38 -0.80 8.53
C ASN A 16 -13.38 0.06 7.75
N GLU A 17 -12.24 -0.52 7.34
CA GLU A 17 -11.16 0.26 6.72
C GLU A 17 -10.75 -0.27 5.35
N ILE A 18 -10.46 -1.56 5.20
CA ILE A 18 -9.88 -2.06 3.95
C ILE A 18 -10.90 -2.09 2.81
N VAL A 19 -12.15 -2.56 3.03
CA VAL A 19 -13.17 -2.59 1.96
C VAL A 19 -13.43 -1.18 1.39
N PRO A 20 -13.71 -0.14 2.21
CA PRO A 20 -13.90 1.20 1.70
C PRO A 20 -12.72 1.73 0.87
N GLN A 21 -11.48 1.53 1.35
CA GLN A 21 -10.28 1.97 0.65
C GLN A 21 -10.10 1.26 -0.70
N LEU A 22 -10.39 -0.04 -0.76
CA LEU A 22 -10.32 -0.78 -2.03
C LEU A 22 -11.40 -0.35 -3.02
N VAL A 23 -12.60 0.00 -2.54
CA VAL A 23 -13.65 0.56 -3.40
C VAL A 23 -13.18 1.88 -4.00
N ASP A 24 -12.60 2.77 -3.21
CA ASP A 24 -12.07 4.05 -3.69
C ASP A 24 -10.89 3.84 -4.64
N TYR A 25 -9.98 2.94 -4.31
CA TYR A 25 -8.87 2.55 -5.18
C TYR A 25 -9.36 2.01 -6.52
N ILE A 26 -10.38 1.13 -6.55
CA ILE A 26 -10.92 0.55 -7.78
C ILE A 26 -11.41 1.65 -8.74
N ARG A 27 -12.01 2.72 -8.22
CA ARG A 27 -12.52 3.86 -9.01
C ARG A 27 -11.42 4.65 -9.74
N ILE A 28 -10.18 4.59 -9.28
CA ILE A 28 -9.05 5.30 -9.90
C ILE A 28 -8.61 4.54 -11.16
N PRO A 29 -8.66 5.12 -12.37
CA PRO A 29 -8.26 4.43 -13.61
C PRO A 29 -6.74 4.44 -13.82
N ASN A 30 -5.96 4.00 -12.82
CA ASN A 30 -4.49 4.03 -12.83
C ASN A 30 -3.86 2.86 -13.62
N LYS A 31 -4.00 2.94 -14.93
CA LYS A 31 -3.41 1.96 -15.85
C LYS A 31 -1.88 1.95 -15.79
N SER A 32 -1.30 0.78 -16.01
CA SER A 32 0.15 0.62 -16.14
C SER A 32 0.67 1.44 -17.34
N PRO A 33 1.92 1.95 -17.32
CA PRO A 33 2.49 2.74 -18.42
C PRO A 33 2.43 2.07 -19.81
N MET A 34 2.38 0.73 -19.85
CA MET A 34 2.19 -0.03 -21.08
C MET A 34 0.84 0.22 -21.76
N PHE A 35 -0.17 0.63 -20.99
CA PHE A 35 -1.55 0.86 -21.45
C PHE A 35 -1.97 2.33 -21.40
N ASP A 36 -1.13 3.20 -20.83
CA ASP A 36 -1.31 4.65 -20.78
C ASP A 36 0.05 5.34 -20.92
N ALA A 37 0.39 5.77 -22.13
CA ALA A 37 1.65 6.45 -22.40
C ALA A 37 1.73 7.83 -21.72
N ASP A 38 0.58 8.45 -21.44
CA ASP A 38 0.44 9.77 -20.83
C ASP A 38 0.13 9.67 -19.32
N TRP A 39 0.44 8.53 -18.68
CA TRP A 39 0.11 8.24 -17.28
C TRP A 39 0.55 9.32 -16.28
N VAL A 40 1.67 9.99 -16.55
CA VAL A 40 2.16 11.12 -15.74
C VAL A 40 1.21 12.31 -15.83
N ALA A 41 0.80 12.67 -17.04
CA ALA A 41 -0.11 13.79 -17.28
C ALA A 41 -1.52 13.49 -16.77
N ASN A 42 -1.97 12.23 -16.89
CA ASN A 42 -3.26 11.77 -16.39
C ASN A 42 -3.32 11.73 -14.86
N GLY A 43 -2.18 11.56 -14.17
CA GLY A 43 -2.06 11.70 -12.72
C GLY A 43 -2.74 10.62 -11.88
N TYR A 44 -3.39 9.62 -12.49
CA TYR A 44 -4.09 8.55 -11.76
C TYR A 44 -3.15 7.67 -10.92
N MET A 45 -1.91 7.47 -11.39
CA MET A 45 -0.88 6.76 -10.63
C MET A 45 -0.59 7.48 -9.30
N ASP A 46 -0.45 8.81 -9.35
CA ASP A 46 -0.21 9.63 -8.15
C ASP A 46 -1.42 9.64 -7.22
N GLN A 47 -2.65 9.64 -7.76
CA GLN A 47 -3.86 9.50 -6.95
C GLN A 47 -3.89 8.16 -6.20
N ALA A 48 -3.60 7.05 -6.88
CA ALA A 48 -3.58 5.72 -6.27
C ALA A 48 -2.47 5.60 -5.21
N VAL A 49 -1.28 6.13 -5.49
CA VAL A 49 -0.16 6.18 -4.53
C VAL A 49 -0.54 6.99 -3.29
N THR A 50 -1.14 8.17 -3.47
CA THR A 50 -1.56 9.05 -2.37
C THR A 50 -2.61 8.37 -1.48
N LEU A 51 -3.58 7.66 -2.07
CA LEU A 51 -4.59 6.90 -1.33
C LEU A 51 -3.93 5.84 -0.42
N MET A 52 -3.05 5.01 -1.00
CA MET A 52 -2.37 3.94 -0.27
C MET A 52 -1.41 4.48 0.80
N GLU A 53 -0.64 5.53 0.48
CA GLU A 53 0.25 6.20 1.43
C GLU A 53 -0.52 6.76 2.61
N THR A 54 -1.64 7.44 2.36
CA THR A 54 -2.48 8.03 3.41
C THR A 54 -3.01 6.97 4.35
N TRP A 55 -3.52 5.86 3.81
CA TRP A 55 -3.99 4.75 4.65
C TRP A 55 -2.86 4.10 5.46
N ALA A 56 -1.69 3.89 4.84
CA ALA A 56 -0.53 3.31 5.51
C ALA A 56 -0.04 4.17 6.69
N ARG A 57 0.06 5.50 6.50
CA ARG A 57 0.47 6.44 7.55
C ARG A 57 -0.54 6.48 8.71
N ALA A 58 -1.82 6.29 8.43
CA ALA A 58 -2.87 6.30 9.46
C ALA A 58 -2.82 5.08 10.41
N GLN A 59 -2.09 4.01 10.06
CA GLN A 59 -2.02 2.81 10.91
C GLN A 59 -1.26 3.02 12.22
N ASN A 60 -0.47 4.11 12.32
CA ASN A 60 0.24 4.52 13.53
C ASN A 60 1.03 3.38 14.22
N LEU A 61 1.68 2.55 13.39
CA LEU A 61 2.49 1.43 13.89
C LEU A 61 3.82 1.98 14.44
N PRO A 62 4.23 1.60 15.66
CA PRO A 62 5.50 2.05 16.23
C PRO A 62 6.69 1.73 15.32
N GLY A 63 7.48 2.74 14.99
CA GLY A 63 8.68 2.59 14.15
C GLY A 63 8.41 2.47 12.64
N LEU A 64 7.15 2.49 12.20
CA LEU A 64 6.84 2.47 10.76
C LEU A 64 7.35 3.73 10.06
N THR A 65 8.18 3.54 9.05
CA THR A 65 8.47 4.57 8.05
C THR A 65 7.68 4.28 6.78
N VAL A 66 7.06 5.31 6.22
CA VAL A 66 6.39 5.25 4.91
C VAL A 66 7.10 6.24 4.00
N GLU A 67 7.63 5.76 2.88
CA GLU A 67 8.33 6.57 1.88
C GLU A 67 7.73 6.31 0.49
N VAL A 68 7.49 7.38 -0.27
CA VAL A 68 7.19 7.29 -1.70
C VAL A 68 8.45 7.64 -2.47
N VAL A 69 9.17 6.61 -2.90
CA VAL A 69 10.40 6.75 -3.69
C VAL A 69 10.04 7.13 -5.12
N ARG A 70 10.66 8.18 -5.63
CA ARG A 70 10.44 8.70 -6.99
C ARG A 70 11.77 8.80 -7.72
N LEU A 71 11.81 8.25 -8.92
CA LEU A 71 12.95 8.32 -9.84
C LEU A 71 12.49 8.89 -11.17
N GLU A 72 13.33 9.69 -11.82
CA GLU A 72 13.02 10.27 -13.12
C GLU A 72 12.68 9.18 -14.15
N GLY A 73 11.56 9.36 -14.85
CA GLY A 73 11.08 8.42 -15.87
C GLY A 73 10.56 7.07 -15.33
N ARG A 74 10.33 6.92 -14.02
CA ARG A 74 9.83 5.68 -13.41
C ARG A 74 8.54 5.90 -12.62
N THR A 75 7.72 4.84 -12.53
CA THR A 75 6.55 4.84 -11.64
C THR A 75 6.99 4.95 -10.17
N PRO A 76 6.18 5.57 -9.30
CA PRO A 76 6.50 5.66 -7.87
C PRO A 76 6.53 4.28 -7.20
N LEU A 77 7.34 4.15 -6.16
CA LEU A 77 7.39 2.97 -5.29
C LEU A 77 7.04 3.38 -3.86
N ILE A 78 6.08 2.68 -3.23
CA ILE A 78 5.76 2.88 -1.81
C ILE A 78 6.59 1.87 -1.01
N LEU A 79 7.50 2.37 -0.19
CA LEU A 79 8.33 1.57 0.71
C LEU A 79 7.83 1.76 2.14
N LEU A 80 7.52 0.64 2.79
CA LEU A 80 7.16 0.59 4.21
C LEU A 80 8.23 -0.24 4.92
N GLU A 81 8.80 0.31 5.98
CA GLU A 81 9.78 -0.39 6.82
C GLU A 81 9.34 -0.28 8.28
N ILE A 82 9.38 -1.40 9.01
CA ILE A 82 9.05 -1.48 10.43
C ILE A 82 10.15 -2.30 11.09
N PRO A 83 10.88 -1.76 12.07
CA PRO A 83 11.90 -2.51 12.78
C PRO A 83 11.25 -3.61 13.62
N ALA A 84 11.91 -4.76 13.72
CA ALA A 84 11.49 -5.83 14.63
C ALA A 84 11.53 -5.35 16.09
N THR A 85 10.68 -5.92 16.94
CA THR A 85 10.60 -5.57 18.36
C THR A 85 10.93 -6.77 19.25
N GLY A 86 11.79 -6.56 20.24
CA GLY A 86 12.20 -7.59 21.21
C GLY A 86 13.64 -8.06 21.00
N ALA A 87 14.30 -8.50 22.07
CA ALA A 87 15.68 -8.97 22.01
C ALA A 87 15.83 -10.31 21.25
N GLU A 88 14.73 -11.03 21.02
CA GLU A 88 14.71 -12.38 20.46
C GLU A 88 14.46 -12.41 18.95
N THR A 89 14.19 -11.26 18.32
CA THR A 89 13.84 -11.17 16.89
C THR A 89 15.03 -11.26 15.94
N GLY A 90 16.28 -11.28 16.45
CA GLY A 90 17.48 -11.36 15.62
C GLY A 90 17.64 -10.21 14.62
N GLU A 91 18.42 -10.43 13.57
CA GLU A 91 18.65 -9.48 12.46
C GLU A 91 17.87 -9.87 11.17
N ASP A 92 16.94 -10.82 11.27
CA ASP A 92 16.21 -11.33 10.11
C ASP A 92 15.21 -10.30 9.56
N THR A 93 15.00 -10.33 8.24
CA THR A 93 14.10 -9.42 7.52
C THR A 93 13.05 -10.20 6.74
N ILE A 94 11.78 -9.79 6.86
CA ILE A 94 10.67 -10.31 6.05
C ILE A 94 10.28 -9.27 5.01
N LEU A 95 10.22 -9.67 3.74
CA LEU A 95 9.75 -8.84 2.64
C LEU A 95 8.33 -9.23 2.21
N LEU A 96 7.42 -8.27 2.24
CA LEU A 96 6.09 -8.38 1.64
C LEU A 96 6.04 -7.51 0.38
N TYR A 97 5.53 -8.06 -0.72
CA TYR A 97 5.48 -7.38 -2.02
C TYR A 97 4.08 -7.43 -2.63
N GLY A 98 3.70 -6.32 -3.28
CA GLY A 98 2.50 -6.18 -4.09
C GLY A 98 2.67 -5.06 -5.12
N HIS A 99 1.67 -4.86 -5.97
CA HIS A 99 1.63 -3.78 -6.97
C HIS A 99 0.23 -3.16 -7.03
N LEU A 100 0.12 -1.94 -7.56
CA LEU A 100 -1.12 -1.15 -7.58
C LEU A 100 -1.50 -0.63 -8.97
N ASP A 101 -0.68 -0.84 -9.99
CA ASP A 101 -1.03 -0.46 -11.36
C ASP A 101 -2.00 -1.47 -11.99
N LYS A 102 -2.82 -1.00 -12.92
CA LYS A 102 -3.93 -1.80 -13.48
C LYS A 102 -3.73 -2.16 -14.95
N GLN A 103 -4.29 -3.31 -15.30
CA GLN A 103 -4.60 -3.66 -16.69
C GLN A 103 -5.71 -2.72 -17.24
N PRO A 104 -5.83 -2.56 -18.56
CA PRO A 104 -6.91 -1.78 -19.14
C PRO A 104 -8.27 -2.49 -18.95
N GLU A 105 -9.35 -1.78 -19.23
CA GLU A 105 -10.69 -2.37 -19.29
C GLU A 105 -10.75 -3.43 -20.42
N MET A 106 -11.62 -4.44 -20.26
CA MET A 106 -11.90 -5.42 -21.32
C MET A 106 -12.82 -4.87 -22.41
#